data_AF-A0A938JPW5-F1
#
_entry.id   AF-A0A938JPW5-F1
#
_cell.length_a   1.000
_cell.length_b   1.000
_cell.length_c   1.000
_cell.angle_alpha   90.00
_cell.angle_beta   90.00
_cell.angle_gamma   90.00
#
_symmetry.space_group_name_H-M   'P 1'
#
loop_
_entity.id
_entity.type
_entity.pdbx_description
1 polymer ?
#
loop_
_entity_poly.entity_id
_entity_poly.type
_entity_poly.pdbx_seq_one_letter_code
_entity_poly.pdbx_strand_id
1 'polypeptide(L)'
;MNDRDPALAAIPRVPVDERIQQLFDEGLAFEAGVFEELCRIHRVPNLRDADDTKSATLQAMSRGDRIIIGPSLPVVDHRSGRPDVLVRHGDEPMPNGKWGYLPVDVKNSKPLEGSAKARTLQVSTLERPWLGDSSGAEIGKGGPKEDHSLQLAHYWMMLVGLGHAPAIAAVGGTINPGLGVVWRDLDDPKKSFLAIARGKWSARWLAINTKRDGGEPLTRPFIHGNCDSCEWQYHCEDIVIEEQHVSLLSGVGEATVRDLASVGIHLAPQLAACDPDADDLHGMKMSSRIKGAIDAARVLLSGSSIPFMVRGGSPVSVPRADVEIDFDIEYDDIVYLYGCHLSHRTGPDSWSDG
;
A
#
# COMPACT_ATOMS: atom_id res chain seq x y z
N MET A 1 11.04 9.50 2.16
CA MET A 1 11.29 10.64 1.26
C MET A 1 10.27 11.72 1.54
N ASN A 2 10.67 13.00 1.47
CA ASN A 2 9.74 14.13 1.58
C ASN A 2 9.64 14.78 0.19
N ASP A 3 8.54 14.57 -0.52
CA ASP A 3 8.39 15.02 -1.92
C ASP A 3 8.41 16.54 -2.10
N ARG A 4 8.36 17.27 -0.98
CA ARG A 4 8.44 18.73 -0.93
C ARG A 4 9.81 19.24 -0.51
N ASP A 5 10.79 18.36 -0.35
CA ASP A 5 12.17 18.76 -0.10
C ASP A 5 12.80 19.29 -1.41
N PRO A 6 13.15 20.58 -1.50
CA PRO A 6 13.74 21.16 -2.71
C PRO A 6 15.06 20.49 -3.11
N ALA A 7 15.80 19.91 -2.16
CA ALA A 7 17.04 19.21 -2.44
C ALA A 7 16.83 17.95 -3.31
N LEU A 8 15.62 17.40 -3.31
CA LEU A 8 15.26 16.21 -4.06
C LEU A 8 14.65 16.52 -5.44
N ALA A 9 14.45 17.80 -5.78
CA ALA A 9 13.74 18.20 -6.99
C ALA A 9 14.46 17.78 -8.29
N ALA A 10 15.79 17.66 -8.25
CA ALA A 10 16.61 17.27 -9.40
C ALA A 10 16.84 15.76 -9.51
N ILE A 11 16.34 14.97 -8.56
CA ILE A 11 16.54 13.52 -8.55
C ILE A 11 15.67 12.88 -9.65
N PRO A 12 16.24 12.04 -10.54
CA PRO A 12 15.48 11.30 -11.53
C PRO A 12 14.39 10.46 -10.87
N ARG A 13 13.18 10.55 -11.39
CA ARG A 13 12.03 9.76 -10.94
C ARG A 13 11.81 8.62 -11.90
N VAL A 14 11.30 7.50 -11.38
CA VAL A 14 10.82 6.41 -12.24
C VAL A 14 9.67 6.93 -13.10
N PRO A 15 9.74 6.86 -14.43
CA PRO A 15 8.60 7.17 -15.28
C PRO A 15 7.46 6.21 -14.96
N VAL A 16 6.23 6.73 -14.90
CA VAL A 16 5.05 5.88 -14.81
C VAL A 16 4.96 5.09 -16.12
N ASP A 17 4.94 3.77 -16.03
CA ASP A 17 4.77 2.92 -17.22
C ASP A 17 3.38 3.12 -17.86
N GLU A 18 3.25 2.80 -19.15
CA GLU A 18 2.02 3.02 -19.91
C GLU A 18 0.81 2.27 -19.34
N ARG A 19 1.03 1.10 -18.73
CA ARG A 19 -0.04 0.28 -18.15
C ARG A 19 -0.56 0.90 -16.85
N ILE A 20 0.32 1.42 -16.00
CA ILE A 20 -0.06 2.15 -14.78
C ILE A 20 -0.77 3.46 -15.18
N GLN A 21 -0.27 4.17 -16.19
CA GLN A 21 -0.94 5.37 -16.69
C GLN A 21 -2.35 5.06 -17.20
N GLN A 22 -2.53 3.97 -17.95
CA GLN A 22 -3.85 3.53 -18.39
C GLN A 22 -4.79 3.24 -17.20
N LEU A 23 -4.30 2.58 -16.14
CA LEU A 23 -5.09 2.33 -14.94
C LEU A 23 -5.53 3.63 -14.24
N PHE A 24 -4.68 4.65 -14.23
CA PHE A 24 -5.04 5.98 -13.71
C PHE A 24 -6.12 6.64 -14.56
N ASP A 25 -5.97 6.61 -15.88
CA ASP A 25 -6.91 7.22 -16.81
C ASP A 25 -8.30 6.55 -16.73
N GLU A 26 -8.32 5.22 -16.66
CA GLU A 26 -9.54 4.43 -16.44
C GLU A 26 -10.19 4.74 -15.08
N GLY A 27 -9.38 4.94 -14.04
CA GLY A 27 -9.84 5.36 -12.72
C GLY A 27 -10.51 6.73 -12.74
N LEU A 28 -9.86 7.72 -13.37
CA LEU A 28 -10.38 9.08 -13.52
C LEU A 28 -11.66 9.13 -14.36
N ALA A 29 -11.71 8.39 -15.46
CA ALA A 29 -12.89 8.30 -16.31
C ALA A 29 -14.08 7.68 -15.57
N PHE A 30 -13.85 6.63 -14.77
CA PHE A 30 -14.88 6.02 -13.94
C PHE A 30 -15.39 6.99 -12.87
N GLU A 31 -14.50 7.71 -12.18
CA GLU A 31 -14.86 8.71 -11.18
C GLU A 31 -15.71 9.83 -11.80
N ALA A 32 -15.29 10.37 -12.94
CA ALA A 32 -16.04 11.41 -13.66
C ALA A 32 -17.45 10.94 -14.03
N GLY A 33 -17.60 9.72 -14.55
CA GLY A 33 -18.91 9.16 -14.87
C GLY A 33 -19.82 9.00 -13.64
N VAL A 34 -19.27 8.57 -12.50
CA VAL A 34 -20.03 8.50 -11.24
C VAL A 34 -20.46 9.89 -10.76
N PHE A 35 -19.60 10.90 -10.89
CA PHE A 35 -19.90 12.28 -10.50
C PHE A 35 -21.03 12.86 -11.36
N GLU A 36 -20.93 12.72 -12.68
CA GLU A 36 -21.99 13.14 -13.61
C GLU A 36 -23.34 12.52 -13.27
N GLU A 37 -23.35 11.22 -12.99
CA GLU A 37 -24.57 10.48 -12.66
C GLU A 37 -25.18 10.95 -11.34
N LEU A 38 -24.36 11.10 -10.28
CA LEU A 38 -24.83 11.60 -8.99
C LEU A 38 -25.33 13.05 -9.09
N CYS A 39 -24.63 13.91 -9.83
CA CYS A 39 -25.06 15.29 -10.10
C CYS A 39 -26.42 15.31 -10.79
N ARG A 40 -26.62 14.45 -11.80
CA ARG A 40 -27.87 14.34 -12.56
C ARG A 40 -29.03 13.85 -11.69
N ILE A 41 -28.82 12.79 -10.91
CA ILE A 41 -29.85 12.18 -10.06
C ILE A 41 -30.26 13.13 -8.92
N HIS A 42 -29.29 13.69 -8.20
CA HIS A 42 -29.54 14.48 -6.99
C HIS A 42 -29.71 15.97 -7.27
N ARG A 43 -29.48 16.42 -8.51
CA ARG A 43 -29.59 17.81 -8.95
C ARG A 43 -28.73 18.75 -8.11
N VAL A 44 -27.50 18.32 -7.82
CA VAL A 44 -26.48 19.11 -7.12
C VAL A 44 -25.25 19.28 -8.02
N PRO A 45 -24.51 20.39 -7.91
CA PRO A 45 -23.30 20.59 -8.68
C PRO A 45 -22.15 19.71 -8.17
N ASN A 46 -21.20 19.42 -9.04
CA ASN A 46 -19.88 18.93 -8.65
C ASN A 46 -19.06 20.11 -8.10
N LEU A 47 -18.66 20.06 -6.83
CA LEU A 47 -17.93 21.16 -6.20
C LEU A 47 -16.48 21.30 -6.70
N ARG A 48 -15.92 20.30 -7.39
CA ARG A 48 -14.61 20.42 -8.03
C ARG A 48 -14.60 21.45 -9.16
N ASP A 49 -15.78 21.81 -9.69
CA ASP A 49 -15.93 22.83 -10.75
C ASP A 49 -16.07 24.26 -10.18
N ALA A 50 -16.09 24.42 -8.85
CA ALA A 50 -16.17 25.73 -8.20
C ALA A 50 -14.80 26.41 -8.09
N ASP A 51 -14.76 27.74 -8.28
CA ASP A 51 -13.53 28.56 -8.14
C ASP A 51 -12.83 28.36 -6.78
N ASP A 52 -13.63 28.26 -5.70
CA ASP A 52 -13.17 27.91 -4.36
C ASP A 52 -13.99 26.72 -3.83
N THR A 53 -13.57 25.51 -4.21
CA THR A 53 -14.15 24.25 -3.73
C THR A 53 -14.22 24.17 -2.21
N LYS A 54 -13.27 24.75 -1.48
CA LYS A 54 -13.22 24.67 -0.01
C LYS A 54 -14.33 25.50 0.63
N SER A 55 -14.51 26.72 0.15
CA SER A 55 -15.61 27.60 0.55
C SER A 55 -16.96 27.01 0.15
N ALA A 56 -17.08 26.51 -1.07
CA ALA A 56 -18.31 25.85 -1.55
C ALA A 56 -18.68 24.62 -0.69
N THR A 57 -17.67 23.83 -0.28
CA THR A 57 -17.85 22.68 0.62
C THR A 57 -18.40 23.11 1.98
N LEU A 58 -17.79 24.13 2.60
CA LEU A 58 -18.25 24.65 3.89
C LEU A 58 -19.70 25.18 3.83
N GLN A 59 -20.06 25.86 2.74
CA GLN A 59 -21.43 26.36 2.54
C GLN A 59 -22.42 25.20 2.38
N ALA A 60 -22.09 24.17 1.60
CA ALA A 60 -22.93 22.99 1.43
C ALA A 60 -23.14 22.23 2.75
N MET A 61 -22.07 22.04 3.53
CA MET A 61 -22.13 21.43 4.86
C MET A 61 -22.94 22.28 5.85
N SER A 62 -22.86 23.61 5.78
CA SER A 62 -23.62 24.53 6.62
C SER A 62 -25.12 24.52 6.30
N ARG A 63 -25.50 24.44 5.01
CA ARG A 63 -26.90 24.28 4.59
C ARG A 63 -27.47 22.92 4.97
N GLY A 64 -26.60 21.92 5.14
CA GLY A 64 -27.01 20.54 5.36
C GLY A 64 -27.44 19.86 4.07
N ASP A 65 -26.77 20.15 2.96
CA ASP A 65 -27.05 19.48 1.69
C ASP A 65 -26.96 17.96 1.90
N ARG A 66 -27.95 17.22 1.40
CA ARG A 66 -28.12 15.78 1.70
C ARG A 66 -26.99 14.92 1.11
N ILE A 67 -26.43 15.38 -0.01
CA ILE A 67 -25.26 14.83 -0.68
C ILE A 67 -24.40 15.99 -1.18
N ILE A 68 -23.09 15.85 -1.05
CA ILE A 68 -22.10 16.83 -1.53
C ILE A 68 -21.10 16.07 -2.39
N ILE A 69 -20.97 16.45 -3.65
CA ILE A 69 -20.10 15.79 -4.65
C ILE A 69 -18.84 16.63 -4.84
N GLY A 70 -17.68 15.97 -4.85
CA GLY A 70 -16.38 16.62 -5.00
C GLY A 70 -15.94 17.57 -3.88
N PRO A 71 -16.27 17.35 -2.59
CA PRO A 71 -15.88 18.27 -1.53
C PRO A 71 -14.37 18.34 -1.29
N SER A 72 -13.90 19.49 -0.81
CA SER A 72 -12.55 19.67 -0.26
C SER A 72 -12.66 20.11 1.19
N LEU A 73 -12.33 19.22 2.12
CA LEU A 73 -12.43 19.52 3.56
C LEU A 73 -11.39 20.57 3.99
N PRO A 74 -11.71 21.43 4.97
CA PRO A 74 -10.72 22.25 5.66
C PRO A 74 -9.59 21.41 6.26
N VAL A 75 -8.40 22.02 6.37
CA VAL A 75 -7.30 21.36 7.09
C VAL A 75 -7.64 21.34 8.57
N VAL A 76 -7.50 20.19 9.20
CA VAL A 76 -7.80 19.99 10.63
C VAL A 76 -6.82 18.98 11.21
N ASP A 77 -6.28 19.23 12.39
CA ASP A 77 -5.28 18.36 13.04
C ASP A 77 -4.15 17.94 12.09
N HIS A 78 -3.66 18.92 11.31
CA HIS A 78 -2.64 18.77 10.26
C HIS A 78 -3.01 17.82 9.11
N ARG A 79 -4.27 17.43 8.97
CA ARG A 79 -4.78 16.58 7.87
C ARG A 79 -5.43 17.42 6.80
N SER A 80 -5.28 16.97 5.57
CA SER A 80 -6.08 17.43 4.42
C SER A 80 -6.76 16.22 3.78
N GLY A 81 -7.86 16.46 3.07
CA GLY A 81 -8.63 15.38 2.46
C GLY A 81 -9.69 15.92 1.52
N ARG A 82 -9.90 15.19 0.43
CA ARG A 82 -10.91 15.44 -0.60
C ARG A 82 -11.69 14.14 -0.80
N PRO A 83 -12.65 13.82 0.09
CA PRO A 83 -13.58 12.73 -0.17
C PRO A 83 -14.28 12.99 -1.50
N ASP A 84 -14.64 11.93 -2.23
CA ASP A 84 -15.35 12.11 -3.49
C ASP A 84 -16.80 12.52 -3.28
N VAL A 85 -17.42 11.98 -2.23
CA VAL A 85 -18.79 12.30 -1.85
C VAL A 85 -18.91 12.36 -0.32
N LEU A 86 -19.68 13.32 0.18
CA LEU A 86 -20.19 13.31 1.55
C LEU A 86 -21.69 13.06 1.54
N VAL A 87 -22.13 12.09 2.33
CA VAL A 87 -23.54 11.76 2.51
C VAL A 87 -24.01 12.23 3.89
N ARG A 88 -25.07 13.01 3.95
CA ARG A 88 -25.63 13.48 5.22
C ARG A 88 -26.22 12.31 6.01
N HIS A 89 -25.92 12.24 7.30
CA HIS A 89 -26.50 11.29 8.24
C HIS A 89 -27.61 11.95 9.05
N GLY A 90 -28.81 11.38 8.97
CA GLY A 90 -30.00 11.88 9.67
C GLY A 90 -30.72 13.03 8.96
N ASP A 91 -31.90 13.34 9.48
CA ASP A 91 -32.78 14.41 8.98
C ASP A 91 -32.78 15.65 9.87
N GLU A 92 -32.08 15.60 11.01
CA GLU A 92 -31.91 16.71 11.93
C GLU A 92 -30.42 17.01 12.17
N PRO A 93 -30.05 18.27 12.47
CA PRO A 93 -28.70 18.60 12.91
C PRO A 93 -28.31 17.85 14.18
N MET A 94 -27.02 17.58 14.35
CA MET A 94 -26.47 17.00 15.57
C MET A 94 -26.59 17.99 16.75
N PRO A 95 -26.44 17.54 18.01
CA PRO A 95 -26.55 18.41 19.19
C PRO A 95 -25.61 19.62 19.22
N ASN A 96 -24.50 19.58 18.47
CA ASN A 96 -23.57 20.70 18.31
C ASN A 96 -24.01 21.75 17.26
N GLY A 97 -25.22 21.62 16.72
CA GLY A 97 -25.81 22.51 15.70
C GLY A 97 -25.32 22.26 14.28
N LYS A 98 -24.43 21.28 14.05
CA LYS A 98 -23.87 20.95 12.72
C LYS A 98 -24.55 19.72 12.13
N TRP A 99 -24.56 19.62 10.81
CA TRP A 99 -24.99 18.41 10.10
C TRP A 99 -23.91 17.32 10.14
N GLY A 100 -24.33 16.08 10.38
CA GLY A 100 -23.45 14.91 10.36
C GLY A 100 -23.26 14.38 8.94
N TYR A 101 -22.03 13.99 8.58
CA TYR A 101 -21.68 13.46 7.26
C TYR A 101 -20.90 12.15 7.35
N LEU A 102 -21.10 11.28 6.35
CA LEU A 102 -20.37 10.03 6.15
C LEU A 102 -19.51 10.17 4.88
N PRO A 103 -18.22 9.79 4.93
CA PRO A 103 -17.35 9.83 3.76
C PRO A 103 -17.65 8.68 2.80
N VAL A 104 -17.67 8.99 1.51
CA VAL A 104 -17.81 8.02 0.42
C VAL A 104 -16.75 8.31 -0.64
N ASP A 105 -16.10 7.26 -1.15
CA ASP A 105 -15.01 7.35 -2.14
C ASP A 105 -15.31 6.47 -3.36
N VAL A 106 -15.01 6.95 -4.56
CA VAL A 106 -15.27 6.25 -5.82
C VAL A 106 -14.04 5.42 -6.19
N LYS A 107 -14.24 4.13 -6.47
CA LYS A 107 -13.16 3.18 -6.69
C LYS A 107 -13.43 2.32 -7.90
N ASN A 108 -12.64 2.50 -8.97
CA ASN A 108 -12.63 1.63 -10.14
C ASN A 108 -11.90 0.29 -9.85
N SER A 109 -12.36 -0.43 -8.83
CA SER A 109 -11.89 -1.77 -8.50
C SER A 109 -12.92 -2.50 -7.65
N LYS A 110 -12.70 -3.78 -7.34
CA LYS A 110 -13.58 -4.53 -6.43
C LYS A 110 -13.50 -3.96 -5.00
N PRO A 111 -14.61 -3.93 -4.24
CA PRO A 111 -14.62 -3.42 -2.86
C PRO A 111 -13.94 -4.34 -1.84
N LEU A 112 -13.78 -5.63 -2.18
CA LEU A 112 -13.23 -6.69 -1.33
C LEU A 112 -11.91 -7.26 -1.90
N GLU A 113 -11.09 -7.82 -1.01
CA GLU A 113 -9.86 -8.57 -1.34
C GLU A 113 -9.72 -9.87 -0.53
N GLY A 114 -8.96 -10.80 -1.08
CA GLY A 114 -8.68 -12.11 -0.50
C GLY A 114 -9.69 -13.20 -0.89
N SER A 115 -9.48 -14.40 -0.35
CA SER A 115 -10.18 -15.64 -0.73
C SER A 115 -11.18 -16.15 0.33
N ALA A 116 -11.57 -15.29 1.27
CA ALA A 116 -12.51 -15.64 2.34
C ALA A 116 -13.92 -15.97 1.79
N LYS A 117 -14.80 -16.47 2.68
CA LYS A 117 -16.21 -16.74 2.34
C LYS A 117 -16.90 -15.50 1.78
N ALA A 118 -17.96 -15.72 1.00
CA ALA A 118 -18.81 -14.66 0.51
C ALA A 118 -19.29 -13.77 1.67
N ARG A 119 -19.29 -12.46 1.46
CA ARG A 119 -19.61 -11.47 2.49
C ARG A 119 -20.82 -10.66 2.08
N THR A 120 -21.81 -10.63 2.95
CA THR A 120 -22.93 -9.70 2.87
C THR A 120 -22.54 -8.39 3.54
N LEU A 121 -22.58 -7.29 2.80
CA LEU A 121 -22.41 -5.93 3.33
C LEU A 121 -23.68 -5.11 3.08
N GLN A 122 -23.80 -3.99 3.79
CA GLN A 122 -24.86 -3.02 3.57
C GLN A 122 -24.58 -2.24 2.29
N VAL A 123 -25.55 -2.22 1.37
CA VAL A 123 -25.45 -1.52 0.09
C VAL A 123 -26.66 -0.61 -0.10
N SER A 124 -26.41 0.64 -0.46
CA SER A 124 -27.43 1.61 -0.88
C SER A 124 -27.32 1.88 -2.38
N THR A 125 -28.41 2.26 -3.06
CA THR A 125 -28.34 2.61 -4.49
C THR A 125 -27.80 4.03 -4.71
N LEU A 126 -27.49 4.40 -5.95
CA LEU A 126 -27.06 5.78 -6.26
C LEU A 126 -28.22 6.78 -6.15
N GLU A 127 -29.47 6.36 -6.33
CA GLU A 127 -30.67 7.19 -6.15
C GLU A 127 -30.97 7.47 -4.68
N ARG A 128 -30.65 6.52 -3.80
CA ARG A 128 -30.82 6.66 -2.36
C ARG A 128 -29.52 6.28 -1.65
N PRO A 129 -28.43 7.05 -1.79
CA PRO A 129 -27.11 6.69 -1.29
C PRO A 129 -26.98 6.93 0.22
N TRP A 130 -28.06 6.76 0.97
CA TRP A 130 -28.14 7.03 2.40
C TRP A 130 -27.90 5.72 3.16
N LEU A 131 -27.13 5.77 4.25
CA LEU A 131 -26.88 4.57 5.08
C LEU A 131 -28.18 4.00 5.65
N GLY A 132 -29.15 4.85 6.02
CA GLY A 132 -30.46 4.38 6.53
C GLY A 132 -31.32 3.64 5.50
N ASP A 133 -30.99 3.76 4.21
CA ASP A 133 -31.68 3.10 3.11
C ASP A 133 -30.91 1.87 2.58
N SER A 134 -29.83 1.47 3.25
CA SER A 134 -29.03 0.33 2.84
C SER A 134 -29.74 -1.00 3.09
N SER A 135 -29.43 -2.01 2.29
CA SER A 135 -29.86 -3.38 2.51
C SER A 135 -28.70 -4.37 2.39
N GLY A 136 -28.82 -5.53 3.03
CA GLY A 136 -27.79 -6.56 2.96
C GLY A 136 -27.72 -7.18 1.57
N ALA A 137 -26.56 -7.06 0.90
CA ALA A 137 -26.30 -7.68 -0.40
C ALA A 137 -24.99 -8.47 -0.38
N GLU A 138 -24.97 -9.62 -1.05
CA GLU A 138 -23.72 -10.35 -1.31
C GLU A 138 -22.93 -9.65 -2.42
N ILE A 139 -21.77 -9.11 -2.07
CA ILE A 139 -20.94 -8.30 -2.98
C ILE A 139 -19.66 -9.02 -3.44
N GLY A 140 -19.52 -10.30 -3.07
CA GLY A 140 -18.37 -11.14 -3.40
C GLY A 140 -17.65 -11.73 -2.20
N LYS A 141 -16.44 -12.25 -2.45
CA LYS A 141 -15.59 -12.93 -1.47
C LYS A 141 -14.53 -12.00 -0.92
N GLY A 142 -14.09 -12.25 0.31
CA GLY A 142 -12.99 -11.51 0.93
C GLY A 142 -13.41 -10.51 2.02
N GLY A 143 -12.42 -9.75 2.50
CA GLY A 143 -12.62 -8.65 3.46
C GLY A 143 -12.60 -7.30 2.74
N PRO A 144 -13.15 -6.23 3.36
CA PRO A 144 -12.99 -4.87 2.86
C PRO A 144 -11.51 -4.57 2.58
N LYS A 145 -11.24 -4.06 1.38
CA LYS A 145 -9.88 -3.68 0.98
C LYS A 145 -9.26 -2.70 1.99
N GLU A 146 -8.03 -2.96 2.39
CA GLU A 146 -7.37 -2.16 3.43
C GLU A 146 -7.15 -0.71 2.99
N ASP A 147 -6.65 -0.48 1.77
CA ASP A 147 -6.36 0.85 1.22
C ASP A 147 -7.60 1.76 1.19
N HIS A 148 -8.70 1.26 0.63
CA HIS A 148 -9.99 1.96 0.58
C HIS A 148 -10.49 2.29 1.99
N SER A 149 -10.36 1.33 2.92
CA SER A 149 -10.87 1.48 4.28
C SER A 149 -10.02 2.46 5.11
N LEU A 150 -8.70 2.50 4.90
CA LEU A 150 -7.81 3.46 5.54
C LEU A 150 -8.05 4.90 5.05
N GLN A 151 -8.35 5.08 3.75
CA GLN A 151 -8.71 6.39 3.21
C GLN A 151 -10.02 6.91 3.82
N LEU A 152 -11.04 6.07 3.92
CA LEU A 152 -12.31 6.42 4.57
C LEU A 152 -12.14 6.69 6.07
N ALA A 153 -11.31 5.91 6.77
CA ALA A 153 -10.95 6.15 8.16
C ALA A 153 -10.26 7.51 8.36
N HIS A 154 -9.39 7.91 7.44
CA HIS A 154 -8.77 9.23 7.45
C HIS A 154 -9.80 10.36 7.31
N TYR A 155 -10.75 10.24 6.37
CA TYR A 155 -11.82 11.22 6.22
C TYR A 155 -12.77 11.25 7.41
N TRP A 156 -13.11 10.09 7.99
CA TRP A 156 -13.89 10.03 9.23
C TRP A 156 -13.20 10.81 10.36
N MET A 157 -11.90 10.63 10.56
CA MET A 157 -11.13 11.38 11.57
C MET A 157 -11.14 12.90 11.30
N MET A 158 -11.05 13.33 10.04
CA MET A 158 -11.20 14.74 9.71
C MET A 158 -12.59 15.26 10.05
N LEU A 159 -13.65 14.51 9.75
CA LEU A 159 -15.02 14.88 10.09
C LEU A 159 -15.21 14.98 11.61
N VAL A 160 -14.56 14.11 12.40
CA VAL A 160 -14.53 14.22 13.87
C VAL A 160 -13.91 15.56 14.28
N GLY A 161 -12.71 15.87 13.79
CA GLY A 161 -12.02 17.14 14.12
C GLY A 161 -12.80 18.39 13.69
N LEU A 162 -13.54 18.31 12.59
CA LEU A 162 -14.39 19.40 12.10
C LEU A 162 -15.76 19.48 12.81
N GLY A 163 -16.08 18.50 13.67
CA GLY A 163 -17.38 18.42 14.36
C GLY A 163 -18.55 18.02 13.46
N HIS A 164 -18.27 17.33 12.35
CA HIS A 164 -19.25 16.85 11.36
C HIS A 164 -19.38 15.31 11.33
N ALA A 165 -18.68 14.57 12.19
CA ALA A 165 -18.89 13.13 12.33
C ALA A 165 -20.12 12.86 13.22
N PRO A 166 -21.09 12.04 12.77
CA PRO A 166 -22.24 11.64 13.57
C PRO A 166 -21.84 10.75 14.76
N ALA A 167 -22.64 10.80 15.84
CA ALA A 167 -22.46 9.99 17.05
C ALA A 167 -22.93 8.54 16.86
N ILE A 168 -22.33 7.86 15.88
CA ILE A 168 -22.58 6.45 15.52
C ILE A 168 -21.23 5.70 15.42
N ALA A 169 -21.29 4.39 15.23
CA ALA A 169 -20.10 3.62 14.86
C ALA A 169 -19.49 4.16 13.56
N ALA A 170 -18.15 4.22 13.51
CA ALA A 170 -17.45 4.81 12.39
C ALA A 170 -17.68 4.00 11.12
N VAL A 171 -18.16 4.68 10.08
CA VAL A 171 -18.61 4.04 8.84
C VAL A 171 -18.20 4.90 7.64
N GLY A 172 -17.87 4.24 6.54
CA GLY A 172 -17.62 4.89 5.25
C GLY A 172 -18.20 4.05 4.12
N GLY A 173 -18.34 4.66 2.95
CA GLY A 173 -18.86 3.99 1.75
C GLY A 173 -17.86 3.96 0.61
N THR A 174 -17.94 2.97 -0.27
CA THR A 174 -17.30 3.03 -1.59
C THR A 174 -18.31 2.86 -2.70
N ILE A 175 -18.14 3.59 -3.80
CA ILE A 175 -18.87 3.34 -5.05
C ILE A 175 -17.95 2.59 -5.99
N ASN A 176 -18.40 1.43 -6.48
CA ASN A 176 -17.60 0.50 -7.29
C ASN A 176 -18.36 0.12 -8.57
N PRO A 177 -17.67 -0.34 -9.63
CA PRO A 177 -18.31 -0.73 -10.88
C PRO A 177 -19.45 -1.73 -10.67
N GLY A 178 -20.63 -1.41 -11.21
CA GLY A 178 -21.83 -2.25 -11.15
C GLY A 178 -22.48 -2.35 -9.76
N LEU A 179 -22.05 -1.56 -8.78
CA LEU A 179 -22.60 -1.54 -7.43
C LEU A 179 -23.07 -0.12 -7.06
N GLY A 180 -23.88 -0.02 -6.01
CA GLY A 180 -24.18 1.26 -5.37
C GLY A 180 -23.12 1.63 -4.33
N VAL A 181 -23.52 2.33 -3.26
CA VAL A 181 -22.64 2.64 -2.13
C VAL A 181 -22.52 1.41 -1.24
N VAL A 182 -21.32 0.84 -1.18
CA VAL A 182 -20.97 -0.29 -0.31
C VAL A 182 -20.46 0.24 1.03
N TRP A 183 -21.27 0.13 2.07
CA TRP A 183 -20.94 0.59 3.42
C TRP A 183 -20.09 -0.41 4.18
N ARG A 184 -19.13 0.11 4.94
CA ARG A 184 -18.19 -0.68 5.75
C ARG A 184 -17.93 -0.04 7.11
N ASP A 185 -17.83 -0.90 8.12
CA ASP A 185 -17.37 -0.52 9.46
C ASP A 185 -15.88 -0.17 9.41
N LEU A 186 -15.51 0.97 9.99
CA LEU A 186 -14.14 1.48 10.05
C LEU A 186 -13.47 1.19 11.40
N ASP A 187 -14.21 0.66 12.37
CA ASP A 187 -13.75 0.40 13.74
C ASP A 187 -14.15 -1.00 14.24
N ASP A 188 -14.18 -1.98 13.34
CA ASP A 188 -14.50 -3.38 13.67
C ASP A 188 -13.52 -3.94 14.74
N PRO A 189 -14.01 -4.62 15.80
CA PRO A 189 -13.18 -5.13 16.88
C PRO A 189 -12.07 -6.10 16.45
N LYS A 190 -12.23 -6.80 15.33
CA LYS A 190 -11.21 -7.70 14.77
C LYS A 190 -10.15 -6.93 13.99
N LYS A 191 -10.53 -5.82 13.33
CA LYS A 191 -9.62 -4.98 12.55
C LYS A 191 -10.14 -3.54 12.50
N SER A 192 -9.68 -2.71 13.43
CA SER A 192 -10.00 -1.29 13.46
C SER A 192 -9.14 -0.50 12.46
N PHE A 193 -9.74 -0.08 11.34
CA PHE A 193 -9.06 0.80 10.39
C PHE A 193 -8.81 2.19 10.98
N LEU A 194 -9.66 2.66 11.89
CA LEU A 194 -9.41 3.88 12.66
C LEU A 194 -8.14 3.79 13.51
N ALA A 195 -7.95 2.71 14.28
CA ALA A 195 -6.75 2.53 15.09
C ALA A 195 -5.51 2.43 14.21
N ILE A 196 -5.59 1.70 13.09
CA ILE A 196 -4.49 1.60 12.12
C ILE A 196 -4.18 2.98 11.52
N ALA A 197 -5.18 3.73 11.06
CA ALA A 197 -5.00 5.07 10.48
C ALA A 197 -4.40 6.06 11.49
N ARG A 198 -4.86 6.03 12.76
CA ARG A 198 -4.28 6.84 13.85
C ARG A 198 -2.83 6.49 14.10
N GLY A 199 -2.49 5.21 14.25
CA GLY A 199 -1.11 4.77 14.47
C GLY A 199 -0.19 5.16 13.31
N LYS A 200 -0.63 4.88 12.07
CA LYS A 200 0.06 5.26 10.83
C LYS A 200 0.26 6.78 10.72
N TRP A 201 -0.71 7.59 11.15
CA TRP A 201 -0.55 9.04 11.21
C TRP A 201 0.46 9.48 12.27
N SER A 202 0.29 9.01 13.51
CA SER A 202 1.15 9.42 14.62
C SER A 202 2.62 9.11 14.35
N ALA A 203 2.92 7.93 13.77
CA ALA A 203 4.27 7.57 13.37
C ALA A 203 4.85 8.52 12.31
N ARG A 204 4.08 8.84 11.26
CA ARG A 204 4.53 9.77 10.20
C ARG A 204 4.68 11.20 10.71
N TRP A 205 3.75 11.67 11.53
CA TRP A 205 3.82 13.00 12.12
C TRP A 205 5.02 13.15 13.04
N LEU A 206 5.31 12.12 13.84
CA LEU A 206 6.53 12.08 14.65
C LEU A 206 7.78 12.13 13.77
N ALA A 207 7.87 11.30 12.73
CA ALA A 207 9.02 11.30 11.82
C ALA A 207 9.24 12.67 11.15
N ILE A 208 8.16 13.33 10.71
CA ILE A 208 8.23 14.68 10.14
C ILE A 208 8.74 15.69 11.16
N ASN A 209 8.18 15.71 12.38
CA ASN A 209 8.60 16.66 13.41
C ASN A 209 10.04 16.42 13.83
N THR A 210 10.45 15.16 14.07
CA THR A 210 11.83 14.82 14.41
C THR A 210 12.79 15.33 13.35
N LYS A 211 12.50 15.11 12.06
CA LYS A 211 13.37 15.59 10.99
C LYS A 211 13.37 17.12 10.87
N ARG A 212 12.22 17.76 11.00
CA ARG A 212 12.09 19.24 11.02
C ARG A 212 12.93 19.85 12.15
N ASP A 213 12.93 19.21 13.30
CA ASP A 213 13.60 19.69 14.51
C ASP A 213 15.10 19.29 14.55
N GLY A 214 15.65 18.79 13.43
CA GLY A 214 17.06 18.46 13.28
C GLY A 214 17.49 17.11 13.89
N GLY A 215 16.54 16.29 14.32
CA GLY A 215 16.80 14.94 14.82
C GLY A 215 17.10 13.93 13.71
N GLU A 216 17.57 12.76 14.12
CA GLU A 216 17.84 11.64 13.22
C GLU A 216 16.56 11.14 12.53
N PRO A 217 16.62 10.77 11.24
CA PRO A 217 15.47 10.20 10.53
C PRO A 217 14.92 8.96 11.22
N LEU A 218 13.61 8.97 11.51
CA LEU A 218 12.92 7.81 12.11
C LEU A 218 12.50 6.75 11.09
N THR A 219 12.64 7.04 9.80
CA THR A 219 12.37 6.10 8.72
C THR A 219 13.60 6.04 7.81
N ARG A 220 13.94 4.83 7.35
CA ARG A 220 15.00 4.57 6.38
C ARG A 220 14.41 3.90 5.14
N PRO A 221 14.93 4.18 3.94
CA PRO A 221 14.57 3.43 2.74
C PRO A 221 14.86 1.94 2.92
N PHE A 222 13.98 1.10 2.37
CA PHE A 222 14.21 -0.33 2.21
C PHE A 222 13.37 -0.83 1.04
N ILE A 223 13.79 -1.93 0.41
CA ILE A 223 13.09 -2.53 -0.72
C ILE A 223 11.85 -3.29 -0.23
N HIS A 224 10.71 -3.08 -0.90
CA HIS A 224 9.46 -3.79 -0.66
C HIS A 224 8.62 -3.90 -1.94
N GLY A 225 7.56 -4.70 -1.91
CA GLY A 225 6.78 -5.06 -3.11
C GLY A 225 5.99 -3.92 -3.79
N ASN A 226 6.07 -2.67 -3.34
CA ASN A 226 5.49 -1.54 -4.06
C ASN A 226 6.57 -0.63 -4.68
N CYS A 227 7.85 -1.00 -4.56
CA CYS A 227 8.97 -0.23 -5.11
C CYS A 227 8.82 -0.03 -6.62
N ASP A 228 8.31 -1.02 -7.36
CA ASP A 228 8.14 -0.97 -8.82
C ASP A 228 7.19 0.15 -9.28
N SER A 229 6.28 0.58 -8.40
CA SER A 229 5.34 1.69 -8.65
C SER A 229 5.75 3.00 -7.96
N CYS A 230 6.92 3.03 -7.33
CA CYS A 230 7.38 4.14 -6.52
C CYS A 230 8.26 5.10 -7.32
N GLU A 231 7.86 6.37 -7.43
CA GLU A 231 8.64 7.40 -8.15
C GLU A 231 10.06 7.61 -7.57
N TRP A 232 10.27 7.22 -6.31
CA TRP A 232 11.54 7.34 -5.59
C TRP A 232 12.42 6.09 -5.62
N GLN A 233 12.05 5.05 -6.38
CA GLN A 233 12.75 3.77 -6.36
C GLN A 233 14.25 3.93 -6.59
N TYR A 234 14.66 4.58 -7.68
CA TYR A 234 16.07 4.74 -8.03
C TYR A 234 16.90 5.38 -6.91
N HIS A 235 16.37 6.44 -6.30
CA HIS A 235 17.07 7.11 -5.21
C HIS A 235 17.13 6.26 -3.93
N CYS A 236 16.02 5.60 -3.59
CA CYS A 236 16.00 4.70 -2.44
C CYS A 236 16.92 3.49 -2.65
N GLU A 237 16.99 2.98 -3.87
CA GLU A 237 17.80 1.83 -4.26
C GLU A 237 19.29 2.13 -4.11
N ASP A 238 19.77 3.29 -4.59
CA ASP A 238 21.16 3.74 -4.38
C ASP A 238 21.54 3.72 -2.89
N ILE A 239 20.68 4.27 -2.02
CA ILE A 239 20.90 4.30 -0.57
C ILE A 239 20.95 2.89 0.01
N VAL A 240 19.98 2.04 -0.37
CA VAL A 240 19.86 0.67 0.16
C VAL A 240 21.07 -0.18 -0.28
N ILE A 241 21.53 -0.04 -1.52
CA ILE A 241 22.73 -0.70 -2.06
C ILE A 241 23.98 -0.23 -1.31
N GLU A 242 24.17 1.09 -1.18
CA GLU A 242 25.33 1.66 -0.49
C GLU A 242 25.41 1.23 0.98
N GLU A 243 24.28 1.25 1.70
CA GLU A 243 24.22 0.80 3.09
C GLU A 243 24.31 -0.73 3.25
N GLN A 244 24.16 -1.49 2.15
CA GLN A 244 24.01 -2.95 2.17
C GLN A 244 22.83 -3.41 3.06
N HIS A 245 21.68 -2.75 2.92
CA HIS A 245 20.51 -2.98 3.75
C HIS A 245 19.95 -4.42 3.57
N VAL A 246 19.42 -5.03 4.64
CA VAL A 246 18.92 -6.42 4.62
C VAL A 246 17.78 -6.67 3.64
N SER A 247 17.08 -5.63 3.18
CA SER A 247 16.02 -5.77 2.17
C SER A 247 16.52 -6.14 0.78
N LEU A 248 17.83 -6.07 0.52
CA LEU A 248 18.44 -6.57 -0.73
C LEU A 248 18.49 -8.10 -0.78
N LEU A 249 18.34 -8.75 0.37
CA LEU A 249 18.51 -10.19 0.47
C LEU A 249 17.31 -10.91 -0.12
N SER A 250 17.58 -11.89 -0.98
CA SER A 250 16.53 -12.74 -1.54
C SER A 250 15.73 -13.41 -0.42
N GLY A 251 14.40 -13.37 -0.53
CA GLY A 251 13.47 -13.89 0.48
C GLY A 251 13.25 -12.99 1.71
N VAL A 252 13.91 -11.83 1.80
CA VAL A 252 13.71 -10.86 2.90
C VAL A 252 12.67 -9.81 2.50
N GLY A 253 11.40 -10.11 2.77
CA GLY A 253 10.30 -9.15 2.62
C GLY A 253 10.12 -8.19 3.80
N GLU A 254 9.18 -7.25 3.67
CA GLU A 254 8.91 -6.17 4.65
C GLU A 254 8.73 -6.67 6.09
N ALA A 255 8.02 -7.78 6.30
CA ALA A 255 7.85 -8.36 7.63
C ALA A 255 9.19 -8.77 8.26
N THR A 256 10.08 -9.38 7.50
CA THR A 256 11.42 -9.76 7.95
C THR A 256 12.28 -8.54 8.24
N VAL A 257 12.20 -7.50 7.40
CA VAL A 257 12.88 -6.22 7.67
C VAL A 257 12.45 -5.63 9.01
N ARG A 258 11.14 -5.61 9.30
CA ARG A 258 10.61 -5.09 10.57
C ARG A 258 11.05 -5.93 11.77
N ASP A 259 11.03 -7.25 11.63
CA ASP A 259 11.48 -8.17 12.69
C ASP A 259 12.96 -7.94 13.02
N LEU A 260 13.83 -7.89 12.01
CA LEU A 260 15.27 -7.62 12.18
C LEU A 260 15.53 -6.23 12.77
N ALA A 261 14.82 -5.21 12.30
CA ALA A 261 14.92 -3.86 12.84
C ALA A 261 14.52 -3.79 14.33
N SER A 262 13.55 -4.61 14.77
CA SER A 262 13.13 -4.66 16.18
C SER A 262 14.23 -5.15 17.13
N VAL A 263 15.24 -5.84 16.60
CA VAL A 263 16.41 -6.34 17.33
C VAL A 263 17.72 -5.62 16.94
N GLY A 264 17.59 -4.47 16.26
CA GLY A 264 18.71 -3.60 15.90
C GLY A 264 19.53 -4.05 14.69
N ILE A 265 19.02 -4.97 13.88
CA ILE A 265 19.71 -5.45 12.67
C ILE A 265 19.08 -4.82 11.44
N HIS A 266 19.89 -4.07 10.69
CA HIS A 266 19.47 -3.34 9.50
C HIS A 266 20.29 -3.70 8.26
N LEU A 267 21.54 -4.14 8.44
CA LEU A 267 22.50 -4.33 7.35
C LEU A 267 22.86 -5.81 7.16
N ALA A 268 23.11 -6.22 5.92
CA ALA A 268 23.52 -7.58 5.59
C ALA A 268 24.79 -8.02 6.35
N PRO A 269 25.85 -7.20 6.52
CA PRO A 269 27.00 -7.57 7.34
C PRO A 269 26.66 -7.85 8.81
N GLN A 270 25.73 -7.09 9.39
CA GLN A 270 25.27 -7.33 10.77
C GLN A 270 24.59 -8.69 10.87
N LEU A 271 23.70 -8.99 9.93
CA LEU A 271 22.97 -10.25 9.90
C LEU A 271 23.87 -11.46 9.61
N ALA A 272 24.84 -11.33 8.70
CA ALA A 272 25.76 -12.40 8.35
C ALA A 272 26.64 -12.85 9.53
N ALA A 273 26.97 -11.92 10.43
CA ALA A 273 27.75 -12.16 11.65
C ALA A 273 27.00 -12.91 12.75
N CYS A 274 25.68 -13.03 12.65
CA CYS A 274 24.86 -13.71 13.65
C CYS A 274 25.07 -15.23 13.62
N ASP A 275 24.91 -15.85 14.80
CA ASP A 275 24.91 -17.31 14.92
C ASP A 275 23.52 -17.88 14.58
N PRO A 276 23.36 -18.60 13.46
CA PRO A 276 22.11 -19.21 13.04
C PRO A 276 21.66 -20.40 13.92
N ASP A 277 22.55 -20.94 14.75
CA ASP A 277 22.29 -22.06 15.63
C ASP A 277 22.04 -21.64 17.08
N ALA A 278 22.14 -20.33 17.37
CA ALA A 278 21.67 -19.75 18.62
C ALA A 278 20.14 -19.88 18.78
N ASP A 279 19.70 -19.89 20.04
CA ASP A 279 18.27 -19.99 20.38
C ASP A 279 17.48 -18.74 19.96
N ASP A 280 18.10 -17.56 20.07
CA ASP A 280 17.51 -16.28 19.73
C ASP A 280 18.51 -15.30 19.10
N LEU A 281 17.95 -14.25 18.50
CA LEU A 281 18.65 -13.11 17.93
C LEU A 281 18.28 -11.86 18.73
N HIS A 282 19.07 -11.53 19.74
CA HIS A 282 18.83 -10.42 20.69
C HIS A 282 17.39 -10.42 21.27
N GLY A 283 16.91 -11.59 21.70
CA GLY A 283 15.58 -11.76 22.29
C GLY A 283 14.47 -12.11 21.29
N MET A 284 14.73 -12.08 19.97
CA MET A 284 13.81 -12.61 18.96
C MET A 284 14.10 -14.09 18.71
N LYS A 285 13.09 -14.94 18.89
CA LYS A 285 13.23 -16.39 18.65
C LYS A 285 13.77 -16.68 17.24
N MET A 286 14.79 -17.53 17.17
CA MET A 286 15.36 -17.96 15.90
C MET A 286 14.34 -18.80 15.11
N SER A 287 14.05 -18.40 13.87
CA SER A 287 13.12 -19.09 12.97
C SER A 287 13.81 -19.51 11.67
N SER A 288 13.26 -20.48 10.95
CA SER A 288 13.80 -20.93 9.66
C SER A 288 13.96 -19.78 8.66
N ARG A 289 13.01 -18.84 8.65
CA ARG A 289 13.07 -17.62 7.84
C ARG A 289 14.27 -16.74 8.19
N ILE A 290 14.56 -16.56 9.47
CA ILE A 290 15.74 -15.76 9.91
C ILE A 290 17.04 -16.50 9.61
N LYS A 291 17.09 -17.83 9.80
CA LYS A 291 18.25 -18.64 9.38
C LYS A 291 18.52 -18.52 7.88
N GLY A 292 17.48 -18.59 7.06
CA GLY A 292 17.57 -18.37 5.62
C GLY A 292 18.05 -16.96 5.26
N ALA A 293 17.61 -15.93 6.00
CA ALA A 293 18.09 -14.57 5.81
C ALA A 293 19.59 -14.39 6.20
N ILE A 294 20.06 -15.08 7.25
CA ILE A 294 21.49 -15.14 7.61
C ILE A 294 22.29 -15.78 6.48
N ASP A 295 21.80 -16.89 5.94
CA ASP A 295 22.45 -17.57 4.81
C ASP A 295 22.48 -16.68 3.57
N ALA A 296 21.37 -16.03 3.22
CA ALA A 296 21.30 -15.08 2.11
C ALA A 296 22.30 -13.92 2.29
N ALA A 297 22.45 -13.39 3.50
CA ALA A 297 23.44 -12.35 3.82
C ALA A 297 24.87 -12.83 3.59
N ARG A 298 25.19 -14.06 4.01
CA ARG A 298 26.51 -14.66 3.80
C ARG A 298 26.79 -14.92 2.32
N VAL A 299 25.78 -15.36 1.56
CA VAL A 299 25.89 -15.52 0.10
C VAL A 299 26.21 -14.19 -0.57
N LEU A 300 25.42 -13.15 -0.30
CA LEU A 300 25.61 -11.81 -0.86
C LEU A 300 27.03 -11.28 -0.58
N LEU A 301 27.51 -11.41 0.66
CA LEU A 301 28.82 -10.89 1.06
C LEU A 301 30.00 -11.76 0.62
N SER A 302 29.77 -13.03 0.29
CA SER A 302 30.85 -13.91 -0.15
C SER A 302 31.45 -13.48 -1.49
N GLY A 303 30.64 -12.84 -2.36
CA GLY A 303 31.00 -12.55 -3.75
C GLY A 303 31.38 -13.81 -4.55
N SER A 304 31.03 -15.00 -4.05
CA SER A 304 31.43 -16.29 -4.62
C SER A 304 30.52 -16.65 -5.79
N SER A 305 31.12 -17.15 -6.88
CA SER A 305 30.39 -17.80 -7.96
C SER A 305 30.05 -19.26 -7.67
N ILE A 306 30.48 -19.79 -6.52
CA ILE A 306 30.19 -21.17 -6.11
C ILE A 306 28.78 -21.23 -5.50
N PRO A 307 27.91 -22.15 -5.96
CA PRO A 307 26.58 -22.33 -5.40
C PRO A 307 26.62 -22.57 -3.89
N PHE A 308 25.76 -21.84 -3.16
CA PHE A 308 25.63 -22.02 -1.73
C PHE A 308 24.81 -23.25 -1.40
N MET A 309 25.35 -24.12 -0.55
CA MET A 309 24.63 -25.29 -0.05
C MET A 309 23.76 -24.90 1.15
N VAL A 310 22.45 -24.93 0.97
CA VAL A 310 21.49 -24.66 2.05
C VAL A 310 21.66 -25.63 3.21
N ARG A 311 21.36 -25.17 4.43
CA ARG A 311 21.48 -25.97 5.67
C ARG A 311 20.66 -27.25 5.59
N GLY A 312 21.28 -28.36 5.97
CA GLY A 312 20.65 -29.68 5.89
C GLY A 312 20.47 -30.22 4.47
N GLY A 313 20.92 -29.48 3.45
CA GLY A 313 21.01 -29.97 2.08
C GLY A 313 22.09 -31.03 1.95
N SER A 314 21.86 -31.98 1.04
CA SER A 314 22.88 -32.94 0.62
C SER A 314 23.56 -32.42 -0.65
N PRO A 315 24.85 -32.73 -0.86
CA PRO A 315 25.51 -32.42 -2.12
C PRO A 315 24.72 -32.96 -3.30
N VAL A 316 24.42 -32.08 -4.25
CA VAL A 316 23.82 -32.49 -5.52
C VAL A 316 24.97 -32.85 -6.45
N SER A 317 25.01 -34.10 -6.90
CA SER A 317 25.87 -34.50 -8.00
C SER A 317 25.13 -34.24 -9.29
N VAL A 318 25.58 -33.25 -10.06
CA VAL A 318 25.05 -32.99 -11.41
C VAL A 318 25.77 -33.93 -12.37
N PRO A 319 25.07 -34.88 -13.03
CA PRO A 319 25.70 -35.78 -13.98
C PRO A 319 26.24 -34.97 -15.16
N ARG A 320 27.48 -35.27 -15.56
CA ARG A 320 28.17 -34.58 -16.65
C ARG A 320 28.21 -35.42 -17.94
N ALA A 321 28.05 -34.78 -19.09
CA ALA A 321 27.98 -35.41 -20.42
C ALA A 321 29.16 -35.03 -21.33
N ASP A 322 29.32 -35.71 -22.47
CA ASP A 322 30.30 -35.33 -23.50
C ASP A 322 30.01 -33.95 -24.10
N VAL A 323 28.73 -33.61 -24.19
CA VAL A 323 28.22 -32.35 -24.70
C VAL A 323 27.12 -31.90 -23.76
N GLU A 324 27.25 -30.68 -23.25
CA GLU A 324 26.28 -30.05 -22.35
C GLU A 324 25.78 -28.76 -22.98
N ILE A 325 24.47 -28.56 -22.94
CA ILE A 325 23.81 -27.35 -23.43
C ILE A 325 23.01 -26.79 -22.26
N ASP A 326 23.55 -25.74 -21.65
CA ASP A 326 22.90 -25.05 -20.54
C ASP A 326 22.10 -23.87 -21.09
N PHE A 327 20.80 -23.85 -20.84
CA PHE A 327 19.93 -22.76 -21.27
C PHE A 327 19.75 -21.76 -20.13
N ASP A 328 20.12 -20.51 -20.39
CA ASP A 328 19.79 -19.39 -19.54
C ASP A 328 18.51 -18.74 -20.08
N ILE A 329 17.40 -18.91 -19.35
CA ILE A 329 16.07 -18.50 -19.76
C ILE A 329 15.50 -17.59 -18.69
N GLU A 330 15.45 -16.30 -19.01
CA GLU A 330 14.73 -15.32 -18.20
C GLU A 330 13.33 -15.12 -18.77
N TYR A 331 12.33 -15.30 -17.92
CA TYR A 331 10.93 -15.19 -18.27
C TYR A 331 10.22 -14.25 -17.31
N ASP A 332 9.54 -13.25 -17.87
CA ASP A 332 8.47 -12.52 -17.21
C ASP A 332 7.23 -12.55 -18.11
N ASP A 333 6.49 -11.46 -18.32
CA ASP A 333 5.37 -11.42 -19.28
C ASP A 333 5.76 -11.80 -20.72
N ILE A 334 7.06 -11.76 -21.06
CA ILE A 334 7.68 -12.33 -22.26
C ILE A 334 9.03 -12.98 -21.91
N VAL A 335 9.49 -13.94 -22.71
CA VAL A 335 10.89 -14.42 -22.66
C VAL A 335 11.76 -13.34 -23.32
N TYR A 336 12.63 -12.69 -22.56
CA TYR A 336 13.43 -11.56 -23.04
C TYR A 336 14.94 -11.85 -23.08
N LEU A 337 15.40 -12.97 -22.52
CA LEU A 337 16.76 -13.47 -22.68
C LEU A 337 16.73 -14.96 -23.00
N TYR A 338 17.38 -15.34 -24.10
CA TYR A 338 17.61 -16.73 -24.49
C TYR A 338 19.10 -16.90 -24.80
N GLY A 339 19.85 -17.33 -23.79
CA GLY A 339 21.26 -17.71 -23.92
C GLY A 339 21.39 -19.23 -23.91
N CYS A 340 22.33 -19.78 -24.68
CA CYS A 340 22.80 -21.14 -24.45
C CYS A 340 24.32 -21.14 -24.30
N HIS A 341 24.79 -21.86 -23.28
CA HIS A 341 26.20 -22.14 -23.08
C HIS A 341 26.46 -23.58 -23.51
N LEU A 342 27.39 -23.77 -24.43
CA LEU A 342 27.79 -25.08 -24.93
C LEU A 342 29.12 -25.45 -24.28
N SER A 343 29.19 -26.62 -23.65
CA SER A 343 30.46 -27.14 -23.16
C SER A 343 30.72 -28.55 -23.65
N HIS A 344 31.98 -28.81 -24.00
CA HIS A 344 32.44 -30.08 -24.57
C HIS A 344 33.49 -30.72 -23.68
N ARG A 345 33.35 -32.02 -23.43
CA ARG A 345 34.31 -32.77 -22.62
C ARG A 345 35.65 -32.89 -23.35
N THR A 346 36.72 -32.42 -22.71
CA THR A 346 38.10 -32.49 -23.20
C THR A 346 38.96 -33.50 -22.45
N GLY A 347 38.44 -34.06 -21.34
CA GLY A 347 39.13 -35.03 -20.49
C GLY A 347 38.19 -35.68 -19.46
N PRO A 348 38.70 -36.55 -18.57
CA PRO A 348 37.87 -37.26 -17.59
C PRO A 348 37.04 -36.33 -16.70
N ASP A 349 37.65 -35.20 -16.30
CA ASP A 349 37.05 -34.19 -15.42
C ASP A 349 37.24 -32.76 -15.98
N SER A 350 37.37 -32.60 -17.31
CA SER A 350 37.59 -31.30 -17.95
C SER A 350 36.67 -31.05 -19.15
N TRP A 351 36.19 -29.81 -19.27
CA TRP A 351 35.36 -29.33 -20.37
C TRP A 351 35.93 -28.02 -20.92
N SER A 352 35.74 -27.77 -22.22
CA SER A 352 36.02 -26.48 -22.85
C SER A 352 34.72 -25.69 -23.05
N ASP A 353 34.81 -24.38 -22.86
CA ASP A 353 33.75 -23.44 -23.19
C ASP A 353 33.72 -23.23 -24.72
N GLY A 354 32.54 -23.36 -25.34
CA GLY A 354 32.33 -23.34 -26.79
C GLY A 354 31.42 -22.23 -27.28
#